data_AF-A0A2H0WTQ7-F1
#
_entry.id   AF-A0A2H0WTQ7-F1
#
_cell.length_a   1.000
_cell.length_b   1.000
_cell.length_c   1.000
_cell.angle_alpha   90.00
_cell.angle_beta   90.00
_cell.angle_gamma   90.00
#
_symmetry.space_group_name_H-M   'P 1'
#
loop_
_entity.id
_entity.type
_entity.pdbx_description
1 polymer ?
#
loop_
_entity_poly.entity_id
_entity_poly.type
_entity_poly.pdbx_seq_one_letter_code
_entity_poly.pdbx_strand_id
1 'polypeptide(L)'
;TFPLDGVKALDTIYNTQGQALRVSDREILEAQYDLSKEEGIFVESSSAASLAALVKLSKRKSLKNQRIVCVLTGNGLKDPLPILKVAIKPPTIYPDIDSFLSLYNHDFFKGKNVVFYDKETLLFSKSPNNQKILTTTQKLFGIKLMDFQIKEIKDKVDEFLKKGKDVTFSDYQDILQDILEKPTRSNKKVFEVLDFHVETSKDEKPKAEVIIRMNGTKIRKESTGVGPVDAVINALKKATGGKIKFVLTDYRVEIRSGGTGAVVFVDLRLTQNGNTSIGQGTSPDIIQASIEAFEHAYNGFRH
;
A
#
# COMPACT_ATOMS: atom_id res chain seq x y z
N THR A 1 -17.60 -25.13 -13.37
CA THR A 1 -18.49 -26.01 -12.62
C THR A 1 -19.90 -25.49 -12.77
N PHE A 2 -20.88 -26.32 -13.15
CA PHE A 2 -22.29 -25.91 -13.10
C PHE A 2 -22.65 -25.65 -11.62
N PRO A 3 -23.23 -24.50 -11.26
CA PRO A 3 -23.53 -24.21 -9.86
C PRO A 3 -24.52 -25.25 -9.32
N LEU A 4 -24.24 -25.77 -8.11
CA LEU A 4 -24.94 -26.91 -7.52
C LEU A 4 -26.47 -26.72 -7.49
N ASP A 5 -26.93 -25.49 -7.26
CA ASP A 5 -28.34 -25.12 -7.20
C ASP A 5 -28.85 -24.39 -8.46
N GLY A 6 -28.10 -24.43 -9.57
CA GLY A 6 -28.45 -23.71 -10.80
C GLY A 6 -29.81 -24.12 -11.38
N VAL A 7 -30.14 -25.42 -11.32
CA VAL A 7 -31.44 -25.94 -11.80
C VAL A 7 -32.59 -25.37 -10.96
N LYS A 8 -32.48 -25.43 -9.63
CA LYS A 8 -33.50 -24.90 -8.72
C LYS A 8 -33.74 -23.40 -8.90
N ALA A 9 -32.66 -22.64 -9.14
CA ALA A 9 -32.76 -21.21 -9.40
C ALA A 9 -33.53 -20.93 -10.71
N LEU A 10 -33.25 -21.67 -11.78
CA LEU A 10 -33.97 -21.55 -13.06
C LEU A 10 -35.45 -21.93 -12.91
N ASP A 11 -35.75 -23.04 -12.24
CA ASP A 11 -37.14 -23.46 -11.99
C ASP A 11 -37.91 -22.38 -11.22
N THR A 12 -37.28 -21.78 -10.20
CA THR A 12 -37.88 -20.69 -9.42
C THR A 12 -38.16 -19.46 -10.29
N ILE A 13 -37.21 -19.07 -11.14
CA ILE A 13 -37.37 -17.94 -12.07
C ILE A 13 -38.55 -18.20 -13.03
N TYR A 14 -38.62 -19.39 -13.64
CA TYR A 14 -39.70 -19.71 -14.58
C TYR A 14 -41.07 -19.76 -13.90
N ASN A 15 -41.17 -20.41 -12.73
CA ASN A 15 -42.43 -20.56 -12.01
C ASN A 15 -42.97 -19.24 -11.44
N THR A 16 -42.08 -18.31 -11.07
CA THR A 16 -42.47 -16.99 -10.54
C THR A 16 -42.58 -15.92 -11.62
N GLN A 17 -42.30 -16.25 -12.89
CA GLN A 17 -42.10 -15.29 -13.97
C GLN A 17 -41.09 -14.18 -13.57
N GLY A 18 -40.08 -14.57 -12.79
CA GLY A 18 -39.05 -13.70 -12.28
C GLY A 18 -38.02 -13.30 -13.34
N GLN A 19 -37.03 -12.52 -12.92
CA GLN A 19 -35.94 -12.07 -13.79
C GLN A 19 -34.58 -12.37 -13.16
N ALA A 20 -33.61 -12.71 -14.00
CA ALA A 20 -32.21 -12.81 -13.61
C ALA A 20 -31.44 -11.59 -14.13
N LEU A 21 -30.57 -11.03 -13.29
CA LEU A 21 -29.70 -9.92 -13.64
C LEU A 21 -28.26 -10.25 -13.25
N ARG A 22 -27.33 -9.97 -14.15
CA ARG A 22 -25.91 -10.09 -13.86
C ARG A 22 -25.39 -8.81 -13.20
N VAL A 23 -24.70 -8.98 -12.07
CA VAL A 23 -23.87 -7.97 -11.42
C VAL A 23 -22.41 -8.41 -11.46
N SER A 24 -21.50 -7.43 -11.49
CA SER A 24 -20.06 -7.63 -11.40
C SER A 24 -19.59 -7.64 -9.94
N ASP A 25 -18.43 -8.25 -9.68
CA ASP A 25 -17.81 -8.24 -8.34
C ASP A 25 -17.63 -6.82 -7.80
N ARG A 26 -17.30 -5.87 -8.68
CA ARG A 26 -17.23 -4.45 -8.32
C ARG A 26 -18.57 -3.91 -7.84
N GLU A 27 -19.65 -4.14 -8.58
CA GLU A 27 -21.00 -3.69 -8.17
C GLU A 27 -21.42 -4.33 -6.83
N ILE A 28 -21.01 -5.59 -6.59
CA ILE A 28 -21.24 -6.30 -5.33
C ILE A 28 -20.48 -5.66 -4.17
N LEU A 29 -19.19 -5.40 -4.33
CA LEU A 29 -18.36 -4.80 -3.28
C LEU A 29 -18.77 -3.34 -2.99
N GLU A 30 -19.17 -2.58 -4.02
CA GLU A 30 -19.76 -1.23 -3.87
C GLU A 30 -21.03 -1.29 -3.01
N ALA A 31 -21.96 -2.20 -3.32
CA ALA A 31 -23.19 -2.37 -2.54
C ALA A 31 -22.91 -2.84 -1.10
N GLN A 32 -21.96 -3.75 -0.90
CA GLN A 32 -21.53 -4.21 0.43
C GLN A 32 -21.00 -3.03 1.27
N TYR A 33 -20.19 -2.17 0.67
CA TYR A 33 -19.64 -0.99 1.32
C TYR A 33 -20.71 0.04 1.65
N ASP A 34 -21.59 0.37 0.71
CA ASP A 34 -22.67 1.33 0.91
C ASP A 34 -23.61 0.87 2.03
N LEU A 35 -23.98 -0.42 2.05
CA LEU A 35 -24.80 -0.99 3.11
C LEU A 35 -24.11 -0.90 4.49
N SER A 36 -22.80 -1.12 4.53
CA SER A 36 -22.03 -1.02 5.78
C SER A 36 -21.91 0.41 6.27
N LYS A 37 -21.71 1.35 5.35
CA LYS A 37 -21.44 2.76 5.65
C LYS A 37 -22.73 3.53 6.00
N GLU A 38 -23.80 3.30 5.26
CA GLU A 38 -25.05 4.07 5.39
C GLU A 38 -26.02 3.41 6.38
N GLU A 39 -26.06 2.07 6.44
CA GLU A 39 -27.03 1.34 7.27
C GLU A 39 -26.36 0.60 8.45
N GLY A 40 -25.03 0.53 8.50
CA GLY A 40 -24.30 -0.20 9.55
C GLY A 40 -24.40 -1.73 9.42
N ILE A 41 -24.81 -2.27 8.27
CA ILE A 41 -25.03 -3.70 8.06
C ILE A 41 -23.88 -4.27 7.21
N PHE A 42 -22.94 -4.98 7.85
CA PHE A 42 -21.83 -5.64 7.17
C PHE A 42 -22.17 -7.07 6.75
N VAL A 43 -22.53 -7.27 5.49
CA VAL A 43 -22.90 -8.56 4.89
C VAL A 43 -21.75 -9.21 4.12
N GLU A 44 -21.87 -10.50 3.80
CA GLU A 44 -20.96 -11.18 2.86
C GLU A 44 -21.22 -10.72 1.41
N SER A 45 -20.24 -10.91 0.51
CA SER A 45 -20.34 -10.47 -0.90
C SER A 45 -21.54 -11.09 -1.65
N SER A 46 -21.82 -12.38 -1.46
CA SER A 46 -23.00 -13.04 -2.05
C SER A 46 -24.33 -12.40 -1.62
N SER A 47 -24.45 -11.98 -0.37
CA SER A 47 -25.66 -11.32 0.15
C SER A 47 -25.82 -9.90 -0.42
N ALA A 48 -24.72 -9.17 -0.60
CA ALA A 48 -24.73 -7.83 -1.21
C ALA A 48 -25.16 -7.81 -2.68
N ALA A 49 -25.12 -8.96 -3.38
CA ALA A 49 -25.54 -9.05 -4.78
C ALA A 49 -27.01 -8.62 -5.01
N SER A 50 -27.89 -8.84 -4.03
CA SER A 50 -29.29 -8.41 -4.09
C SER A 50 -29.43 -6.89 -4.14
N LEU A 51 -28.65 -6.17 -3.32
CA LEU A 51 -28.60 -4.71 -3.32
C LEU A 51 -27.90 -4.17 -4.56
N ALA A 52 -26.79 -4.79 -5.00
CA ALA A 52 -26.11 -4.42 -6.25
C ALA A 52 -27.06 -4.49 -7.45
N ALA A 53 -27.89 -5.53 -7.52
CA ALA A 53 -28.91 -5.68 -8.56
C ALA A 53 -29.97 -4.57 -8.45
N LEU A 54 -30.42 -4.24 -7.25
CA LEU A 54 -31.37 -3.15 -7.00
C LEU A 54 -30.81 -1.78 -7.46
N VAL A 55 -29.57 -1.45 -7.10
CA VAL A 55 -28.89 -0.22 -7.53
C VAL A 55 -28.76 -0.16 -9.06
N LYS A 56 -28.51 -1.29 -9.71
CA LYS A 56 -28.44 -1.39 -11.16
C LYS A 56 -29.81 -1.19 -11.82
N LEU A 57 -30.87 -1.75 -11.23
CA LEU A 57 -32.23 -1.62 -11.72
C LEU A 57 -32.80 -0.22 -11.47
N SER A 58 -32.44 0.46 -10.38
CA SER A 58 -32.95 1.81 -10.06
C SER A 58 -32.55 2.87 -11.09
N LYS A 59 -31.43 2.66 -11.78
CA LYS A 59 -30.99 3.49 -12.92
C LYS A 59 -31.92 3.38 -14.14
N ARG A 60 -32.68 2.29 -14.23
CA ARG A 60 -33.76 2.12 -15.21
C ARG A 60 -35.02 2.67 -14.54
N LYS A 61 -35.68 3.67 -15.13
CA LYS A 61 -36.76 4.52 -14.53
C LYS A 61 -38.01 3.79 -13.96
N SER A 62 -37.98 2.48 -13.80
CA SER A 62 -39.10 1.57 -13.52
C SER A 62 -39.39 1.29 -12.03
N LEU A 63 -38.57 1.76 -11.09
CA LEU A 63 -38.69 1.36 -9.66
C LEU A 63 -39.32 2.42 -8.75
N LYS A 64 -39.87 3.50 -9.31
CA LYS A 64 -40.46 4.58 -8.50
C LYS A 64 -41.72 4.09 -7.78
N ASN A 65 -41.87 4.43 -6.50
CA ASN A 65 -43.02 4.11 -5.64
C ASN A 65 -43.27 2.62 -5.37
N GLN A 66 -42.25 1.76 -5.46
CA GLN A 66 -42.36 0.34 -5.10
C GLN A 66 -41.70 0.06 -3.75
N ARG A 67 -42.24 -0.90 -2.99
CA ARG A 67 -41.56 -1.47 -1.83
C ARG A 67 -40.78 -2.69 -2.28
N ILE A 68 -39.48 -2.66 -2.05
CA ILE A 68 -38.55 -3.72 -2.47
C ILE A 68 -37.92 -4.32 -1.22
N VAL A 69 -37.84 -5.65 -1.18
CA VAL A 69 -37.20 -6.39 -0.10
C VAL A 69 -35.93 -7.03 -0.64
N CYS A 70 -34.77 -6.63 -0.10
CA CYS A 70 -33.50 -7.29 -0.35
C CYS A 70 -33.24 -8.29 0.79
N VAL A 71 -33.01 -9.56 0.43
CA VAL A 71 -32.74 -10.62 1.40
C VAL A 71 -31.24 -10.71 1.64
N LEU A 72 -30.82 -10.44 2.87
CA LEU A 72 -29.41 -10.44 3.31
C LEU A 72 -29.24 -11.56 4.35
N THR A 73 -28.58 -12.66 4.00
CA THR A 73 -28.56 -13.88 4.83
C THR A 73 -27.20 -14.23 5.41
N GLY A 74 -26.12 -13.60 4.91
CA GLY A 74 -24.76 -13.84 5.38
C GLY A 74 -24.09 -12.59 5.95
N ASN A 75 -23.34 -12.80 7.02
CA ASN A 75 -22.57 -11.77 7.71
C ASN A 75 -21.16 -11.66 7.10
N GLY A 76 -20.66 -10.43 6.93
CA GLY A 76 -19.37 -10.17 6.29
C GLY A 76 -18.14 -10.72 7.03
N LEU A 77 -18.26 -11.02 8.33
CA LEU A 77 -17.18 -11.65 9.11
C LEU A 77 -16.93 -13.12 8.72
N LYS A 78 -17.86 -13.76 8.00
CA LYS A 78 -17.67 -15.13 7.51
C LYS A 78 -16.60 -15.22 6.42
N ASP A 79 -16.51 -14.19 5.58
CA ASP A 79 -15.49 -14.06 4.55
C ASP A 79 -15.15 -12.57 4.34
N PRO A 80 -14.24 -12.01 5.17
CA PRO A 80 -13.87 -10.60 5.07
C PRO A 80 -12.83 -10.34 3.97
N LEU A 81 -12.19 -11.38 3.42
CA LEU A 81 -11.07 -11.23 2.50
C LEU A 81 -11.43 -10.48 1.20
N PRO A 82 -12.61 -10.69 0.56
CA PRO A 82 -12.99 -9.97 -0.65
C PRO A 82 -13.02 -8.45 -0.48
N ILE A 83 -13.63 -7.94 0.60
CA ILE A 83 -13.71 -6.50 0.85
C ILE A 83 -12.35 -5.94 1.31
N LEU A 84 -11.55 -6.72 2.05
CA LEU A 84 -10.20 -6.31 2.45
C LEU A 84 -9.24 -6.16 1.26
N LYS A 85 -9.51 -6.81 0.12
CA LYS A 85 -8.71 -6.62 -1.11
C LYS A 85 -8.88 -5.23 -1.72
N VAL A 86 -10.04 -4.60 -1.54
CA VAL A 86 -10.36 -3.25 -2.05
C VAL A 86 -10.28 -2.17 -0.97
N ALA A 87 -10.16 -2.56 0.29
CA ALA A 87 -9.95 -1.64 1.40
C ALA A 87 -8.54 -1.03 1.35
N ILE A 88 -8.45 0.25 1.70
CA ILE A 88 -7.16 0.89 1.99
C ILE A 88 -6.66 0.29 3.30
N LYS A 89 -5.46 -0.31 3.28
CA LYS A 89 -4.85 -0.79 4.52
C LYS A 89 -4.57 0.40 5.44
N PRO A 90 -4.88 0.30 6.74
CA PRO A 90 -4.55 1.36 7.66
C PRO A 90 -3.03 1.52 7.73
N PRO A 91 -2.55 2.76 7.81
CA PRO A 91 -1.13 3.02 7.86
C PRO A 91 -0.46 2.55 9.15
N THR A 92 0.82 2.15 9.07
CA THR A 92 1.64 1.91 10.27
C THR A 92 2.19 3.24 10.77
N ILE A 93 2.02 3.52 12.06
CA ILE A 93 2.57 4.73 12.68
C ILE A 93 3.42 4.42 13.90
N TYR A 94 4.30 5.35 14.23
CA TYR A 94 4.91 5.38 15.55
C TYR A 94 3.82 5.46 16.63
N PRO A 95 4.01 4.81 17.78
CA PRO A 95 3.06 4.84 18.90
C PRO A 95 3.15 6.19 19.64
N ASP A 96 3.02 7.31 18.92
CA ASP A 96 3.01 8.66 19.45
C ASP A 96 1.88 9.51 18.86
N ILE A 97 1.45 10.51 19.65
CA ILE A 97 0.28 11.33 19.31
C ILE A 97 0.51 12.19 18.07
N ASP A 98 1.75 12.61 17.81
CA ASP A 98 2.08 13.47 16.67
C ASP A 98 1.91 12.70 15.36
N SER A 99 2.37 11.45 15.32
CA SER A 99 2.16 10.56 14.17
C SER A 99 0.68 10.29 13.91
N PHE A 100 -0.12 10.09 14.95
CA PHE A 100 -1.58 9.93 14.80
C PHE A 100 -2.25 11.22 14.27
N LEU A 101 -1.93 12.37 14.88
CA LEU A 101 -2.53 13.65 14.51
C LEU A 101 -2.15 14.07 13.09
N SER A 102 -0.93 13.77 12.64
CA SER A 102 -0.53 14.02 11.24
C SER A 102 -1.49 13.30 10.28
N LEU A 103 -1.67 11.99 10.41
CA LEU A 103 -2.61 11.23 9.57
C LEU A 103 -4.05 11.69 9.69
N TYR A 104 -4.51 11.93 10.93
CA TYR A 104 -5.89 12.34 11.19
C TYR A 104 -6.21 13.70 10.57
N ASN A 105 -5.31 14.68 10.71
CA ASN A 105 -5.48 16.03 10.18
C ASN A 105 -5.36 16.08 8.65
N HIS A 106 -4.67 15.10 8.04
CA HIS A 106 -4.62 14.94 6.59
C HIS A 106 -5.88 14.31 5.98
N ASP A 107 -6.94 14.12 6.78
CA ASP A 107 -8.20 13.56 6.32
C ASP A 107 -8.02 12.17 5.66
N PHE A 108 -6.95 11.44 6.01
CA PHE A 108 -6.62 10.14 5.41
C PHE A 108 -7.79 9.15 5.53
N PHE A 109 -8.48 9.19 6.68
CA PHE A 109 -9.68 8.37 6.95
C PHE A 109 -11.00 9.06 6.54
N LYS A 110 -10.96 10.33 6.12
CA LYS A 110 -12.14 11.06 5.66
C LYS A 110 -12.29 10.89 4.14
N GLY A 111 -13.12 9.92 3.76
CA GLY A 111 -13.88 10.04 2.51
C GLY A 111 -13.90 8.81 1.62
N LYS A 112 -12.90 7.92 1.67
CA LYS A 112 -12.90 6.65 0.92
C LYS A 112 -11.99 5.61 1.58
N ASN A 113 -12.51 4.81 2.51
CA ASN A 113 -11.76 3.69 3.09
C ASN A 113 -11.66 2.48 2.14
N VAL A 114 -12.36 2.54 1.00
CA VAL A 114 -12.41 1.48 -0.02
C VAL A 114 -12.25 2.10 -1.40
N VAL A 115 -11.39 1.50 -2.22
CA VAL A 115 -11.10 1.93 -3.58
C VAL A 115 -11.39 0.76 -4.53
N PHE A 116 -12.48 0.87 -5.29
CA PHE A 116 -12.94 -0.16 -6.21
C PHE A 116 -12.20 -0.13 -7.56
N TYR A 117 -10.88 -0.15 -7.51
CA TYR A 117 -10.03 -0.22 -8.68
C TYR A 117 -9.39 -1.60 -8.76
N ASP A 118 -9.25 -2.11 -9.98
CA ASP A 118 -8.44 -3.30 -10.21
C ASP A 118 -6.98 -2.96 -9.85
N LYS A 119 -6.37 -3.78 -9.01
CA LYS A 119 -4.99 -3.59 -8.50
C LYS A 119 -3.98 -3.47 -9.62
N GLU A 120 -4.22 -4.16 -10.74
CA GLU A 120 -3.35 -4.19 -11.91
C GLU A 120 -3.64 -3.04 -12.90
N THR A 121 -4.56 -2.12 -12.57
CA THR A 121 -4.84 -0.96 -13.43
C THR A 121 -3.58 -0.12 -13.61
N LEU A 122 -3.08 -0.02 -14.84
CA LEU A 122 -1.95 0.85 -15.17
C LEU A 122 -2.30 2.33 -14.91
N LEU A 123 -1.51 3.01 -14.07
CA LEU A 123 -1.64 4.44 -13.80
C LEU A 123 -0.59 5.28 -14.50
N PHE A 124 0.68 4.84 -14.47
CA PHE A 124 1.80 5.56 -15.07
C PHE A 124 2.77 4.62 -15.77
N SER A 125 2.99 4.85 -17.07
CA SER A 125 4.09 4.25 -17.84
C SER A 125 5.17 5.27 -18.25
N LYS A 126 5.00 6.53 -17.83
CA LYS A 126 5.92 7.64 -18.07
C LYS A 126 5.87 8.61 -16.88
N SER A 127 6.96 9.36 -16.69
CA SER A 127 7.11 10.32 -15.60
C SER A 127 5.93 11.31 -15.58
N PRO A 128 5.12 11.35 -14.52
CA PRO A 128 4.03 12.30 -14.39
C PRO A 128 4.55 13.67 -13.91
N ASN A 129 3.81 14.74 -14.24
CA ASN A 129 4.02 16.04 -13.60
C ASN A 129 3.25 16.14 -12.27
N ASN A 130 3.57 17.16 -11.47
CA ASN A 130 2.94 17.38 -10.16
C ASN A 130 1.41 17.50 -10.24
N GLN A 131 0.88 18.15 -11.28
CA GLN A 131 -0.56 18.28 -11.50
C GLN A 131 -1.23 16.93 -11.73
N LYS A 132 -0.57 16.03 -12.46
CA LYS A 132 -1.07 14.69 -12.73
C LYS A 132 -1.08 13.84 -11.46
N ILE A 133 -0.06 13.95 -10.61
CA ILE A 133 -0.03 13.31 -9.28
C ILE A 133 -1.20 13.80 -8.42
N LEU A 134 -1.38 15.11 -8.31
CA LEU A 134 -2.46 15.72 -7.53
C LEU A 134 -3.84 15.25 -7.99
N THR A 135 -4.13 15.39 -9.29
CA THR A 135 -5.43 15.02 -9.87
C THR A 135 -5.70 13.51 -9.77
N THR A 136 -4.68 12.67 -9.93
CA THR A 136 -4.79 11.22 -9.78
C THR A 136 -5.07 10.85 -8.32
N THR A 137 -4.30 11.38 -7.36
CA THR A 137 -4.50 11.13 -5.93
C THR A 137 -5.89 11.57 -5.47
N GLN A 138 -6.31 12.78 -5.82
CA GLN A 138 -7.61 13.31 -5.45
C GLN A 138 -8.76 12.48 -6.04
N LYS A 139 -8.64 12.01 -7.29
CA LYS A 139 -9.66 11.19 -7.94
C LYS A 139 -9.78 9.82 -7.29
N LEU A 140 -8.64 9.15 -7.08
CA LEU A 140 -8.57 7.77 -6.61
C LEU A 140 -8.87 7.66 -5.10
N PHE A 141 -8.22 8.49 -4.29
CA PHE A 141 -8.21 8.37 -2.83
C PHE A 141 -8.93 9.52 -2.12
N GLY A 142 -9.15 10.66 -2.78
CA GLY A 142 -9.80 11.82 -2.17
C GLY A 142 -8.93 12.60 -1.17
N ILE A 143 -7.64 12.26 -1.07
CA ILE A 143 -6.69 12.83 -0.12
C ILE A 143 -6.10 14.14 -0.66
N LYS A 144 -5.97 15.13 0.23
CA LYS A 144 -5.25 16.38 -0.05
C LYS A 144 -3.77 16.20 0.27
N LEU A 145 -2.90 16.54 -0.69
CA LEU A 145 -1.45 16.44 -0.55
C LEU A 145 -0.81 17.81 -0.34
N MET A 146 0.25 17.86 0.45
CA MET A 146 1.17 19.00 0.55
C MET A 146 2.19 18.96 -0.60
N ASP A 147 2.77 20.12 -0.95
CA ASP A 147 3.70 20.24 -2.09
C ASP A 147 4.91 19.29 -1.99
N PHE A 148 5.46 19.10 -0.78
CA PHE A 148 6.58 18.18 -0.60
C PHE A 148 6.15 16.72 -0.83
N GLN A 149 4.94 16.33 -0.43
CA GLN A 149 4.41 14.97 -0.65
C GLN A 149 4.21 14.72 -2.15
N ILE A 150 3.68 15.70 -2.88
CA ILE A 150 3.52 15.59 -4.35
C ILE A 150 4.87 15.33 -5.01
N LYS A 151 5.91 16.06 -4.57
CA LYS A 151 7.27 15.88 -5.07
C LYS A 151 7.80 14.48 -4.74
N GLU A 152 7.69 14.02 -3.50
CA GLU A 152 8.16 12.69 -3.10
C GLU A 152 7.43 11.57 -3.85
N ILE A 153 6.12 11.70 -4.06
CA ILE A 153 5.32 10.71 -4.81
C ILE A 153 5.81 10.66 -6.25
N LYS A 154 6.03 11.82 -6.87
CA LYS A 154 6.57 11.89 -8.22
C LYS A 154 7.96 11.24 -8.29
N ASP A 155 8.85 11.57 -7.37
CA ASP A 155 10.21 11.02 -7.34
C ASP A 155 10.18 9.48 -7.19
N LYS A 156 9.26 8.95 -6.37
CA LYS A 156 9.03 7.50 -6.23
C LYS A 156 8.46 6.84 -7.48
N VAL A 157 7.49 7.47 -8.14
CA VAL A 157 6.99 6.99 -9.44
C VAL A 157 8.11 6.96 -10.47
N ASP A 158 8.94 8.00 -10.52
CA ASP A 158 10.08 8.06 -11.45
C ASP A 158 11.13 6.98 -11.15
N GLU A 159 11.36 6.63 -9.89
CA GLU A 159 12.22 5.51 -9.50
C GLU A 159 11.72 4.18 -10.09
N PHE A 160 10.43 3.89 -9.95
CA PHE A 160 9.82 2.66 -10.48
C PHE A 160 9.97 2.59 -12.00
N LEU A 161 9.69 3.70 -12.68
CA LEU A 161 9.78 3.80 -14.14
C LEU A 161 11.22 3.66 -14.65
N LYS A 162 12.21 4.22 -13.94
CA LYS A 162 13.64 4.07 -14.27
C LYS A 162 14.10 2.60 -14.19
N LYS A 163 13.48 1.81 -13.30
CA LYS A 163 13.71 0.37 -13.20
C LYS A 163 12.96 -0.46 -14.25
N GLY A 164 12.25 0.20 -15.17
CA GLY A 164 11.45 -0.46 -16.20
C GLY A 164 10.12 -1.02 -15.69
N LYS A 165 9.66 -0.60 -14.50
CA LYS A 165 8.36 -1.00 -13.96
C LYS A 165 7.33 0.12 -14.16
N ASP A 166 6.35 -0.18 -15.00
CA ASP A 166 5.11 0.58 -15.08
C ASP A 166 4.37 0.55 -13.73
N VAL A 167 3.83 1.70 -13.31
CA VAL A 167 3.18 1.86 -12.00
C VAL A 167 1.69 1.56 -12.12
N THR A 168 1.26 0.47 -11.47
CA THR A 168 -0.14 0.08 -11.34
C THR A 168 -0.85 0.82 -10.20
N PHE A 169 -2.16 0.60 -10.06
CA PHE A 169 -2.94 1.11 -8.95
C PHE A 169 -2.41 0.63 -7.61
N SER A 170 -2.09 -0.68 -7.48
CA SER A 170 -1.55 -1.22 -6.24
C SER A 170 -0.20 -0.60 -5.91
N ASP A 171 0.69 -0.46 -6.89
CA ASP A 171 2.01 0.14 -6.68
C ASP A 171 1.89 1.60 -6.23
N TYR A 172 0.98 2.36 -6.85
CA TYR A 172 0.74 3.75 -6.49
C TYR A 172 0.12 3.91 -5.11
N GLN A 173 -0.78 3.00 -4.72
CA GLN A 173 -1.31 2.94 -3.37
C GLN A 173 -0.19 2.69 -2.35
N ASP A 174 0.72 1.75 -2.64
CA ASP A 174 1.87 1.46 -1.77
C ASP A 174 2.82 2.66 -1.66
N ILE A 175 3.11 3.35 -2.77
CA ILE A 175 3.91 4.59 -2.78
C ILE A 175 3.25 5.69 -1.93
N LEU A 176 1.95 5.91 -2.10
CA LEU A 176 1.20 6.89 -1.33
C LEU A 176 1.23 6.56 0.16
N GLN A 177 1.02 5.30 0.51
CA GLN A 177 1.04 4.84 1.88
C GLN A 177 2.41 5.09 2.52
N ASP A 178 3.51 4.71 1.88
CA ASP A 178 4.89 4.95 2.36
C ASP A 178 5.16 6.44 2.64
N ILE A 179 4.66 7.34 1.79
CA ILE A 179 4.91 8.78 1.92
C ILE A 179 4.02 9.43 2.97
N LEU A 180 2.77 8.98 3.10
CA LEU A 180 1.83 9.50 4.08
C LEU A 180 2.10 8.95 5.50
N GLU A 181 2.72 7.78 5.62
CA GLU A 181 3.16 7.17 6.89
C GLU A 181 4.39 7.85 7.48
N LYS A 182 5.24 8.44 6.64
CA LYS A 182 6.44 9.14 7.11
C LYS A 182 6.03 10.30 8.01
N PRO A 183 6.52 10.33 9.28
CA PRO A 183 6.27 11.45 10.16
C PRO A 183 6.71 12.74 9.45
N THR A 184 5.89 13.80 9.54
CA THR A 184 6.19 15.15 9.01
C THR A 184 7.35 15.84 9.75
N ARG A 185 8.19 15.06 10.44
CA ARG A 185 9.30 15.56 11.25
C ARG A 185 10.36 16.10 10.31
N SER A 186 10.49 17.43 10.32
CA SER A 186 11.61 18.19 9.76
C SER A 186 12.89 17.92 10.56
N ASN A 187 13.32 16.66 10.62
CA ASN A 187 14.68 16.37 11.03
C ASN A 187 15.58 16.67 9.84
N LYS A 188 16.63 17.44 10.07
CA LYS A 188 17.69 17.65 9.09
C LYS A 188 18.18 16.26 8.68
N LYS A 189 18.07 15.87 7.40
CA LYS A 189 18.61 14.60 6.91
C LYS A 189 20.11 14.57 7.19
N VAL A 190 20.52 13.78 8.16
CA VAL A 190 21.92 13.62 8.58
C VAL A 190 22.61 12.57 7.74
N PHE A 191 21.83 11.61 7.23
CA PHE A 191 22.29 10.43 6.52
C PHE A 191 21.48 10.23 5.25
N GLU A 192 22.17 9.94 4.15
CA GLU A 192 21.58 9.69 2.85
C GLU A 192 22.43 8.67 2.12
N VAL A 193 21.81 7.67 1.49
CA VAL A 193 22.52 6.73 0.62
C VAL A 193 22.47 7.25 -0.81
N LEU A 194 23.65 7.57 -1.35
CA LEU A 194 23.80 8.16 -2.69
C LEU A 194 23.82 7.10 -3.78
N ASP A 195 24.44 5.95 -3.49
CA ASP A 195 24.61 4.87 -4.43
C ASP A 195 24.90 3.56 -3.69
N PHE A 196 24.61 2.44 -4.34
CA PHE A 196 24.99 1.11 -3.85
C PHE A 196 25.21 0.14 -5.01
N HIS A 197 26.11 -0.81 -4.79
CA HIS A 197 26.36 -1.92 -5.72
C HIS A 197 26.41 -3.22 -4.94
N VAL A 198 25.75 -4.27 -5.42
CA VAL A 198 25.74 -5.59 -4.78
C VAL A 198 26.04 -6.66 -5.81
N GLU A 199 27.03 -7.49 -5.50
CA GLU A 199 27.37 -8.68 -6.25
C GLU A 199 27.05 -9.91 -5.41
N THR A 200 26.30 -10.83 -6.01
CA THR A 200 25.93 -12.09 -5.38
C THR A 200 26.05 -13.21 -6.40
N SER A 201 26.47 -14.38 -5.96
CA SER A 201 26.57 -15.58 -6.78
C SER A 201 26.22 -16.81 -5.94
N LYS A 202 25.99 -17.93 -6.62
CA LYS A 202 25.70 -19.19 -5.94
C LYS A 202 26.93 -19.63 -5.13
N ASP A 203 26.72 -19.96 -3.86
CA ASP A 203 27.71 -20.52 -2.92
C ASP A 203 28.89 -19.60 -2.55
N GLU A 204 28.84 -18.31 -2.91
CA GLU A 204 29.84 -17.31 -2.53
C GLU A 204 29.26 -16.28 -1.56
N LYS A 205 30.13 -15.61 -0.80
CA LYS A 205 29.69 -14.52 0.07
C LYS A 205 29.34 -13.28 -0.77
N PRO A 206 28.10 -12.75 -0.70
CA PRO A 206 27.76 -11.52 -1.39
C PRO A 206 28.63 -10.37 -0.89
N LYS A 207 28.99 -9.49 -1.81
CA LYS A 207 29.75 -8.27 -1.55
C LYS A 207 28.87 -7.08 -1.90
N ALA A 208 28.84 -6.11 -0.99
CA ALA A 208 28.13 -4.85 -1.19
C ALA A 208 29.08 -3.67 -1.02
N GLU A 209 28.91 -2.68 -1.86
CA GLU A 209 29.50 -1.37 -1.75
C GLU A 209 28.39 -0.32 -1.60
N VAL A 210 28.60 0.65 -0.71
CA VAL A 210 27.68 1.76 -0.49
C VAL A 210 28.44 3.08 -0.51
N ILE A 211 27.83 4.08 -1.14
CA ILE A 211 28.28 5.47 -1.09
C ILE A 211 27.22 6.25 -0.33
N ILE A 212 27.60 6.81 0.83
CA ILE A 212 26.69 7.59 1.66
C ILE A 212 27.14 9.05 1.76
N ARG A 213 26.21 9.93 2.12
CA ARG A 213 26.47 11.27 2.61
C ARG A 213 26.08 11.32 4.08
N MET A 214 27.04 11.60 4.95
CA MET A 214 26.81 11.75 6.39
C MET A 214 27.36 13.09 6.86
N ASN A 215 26.52 13.93 7.46
CA ASN A 215 26.88 15.30 7.86
C ASN A 215 27.59 16.11 6.74
N GLY A 216 27.11 15.96 5.50
CA GLY A 216 27.69 16.61 4.32
C GLY A 216 28.94 15.95 3.74
N THR A 217 29.54 14.96 4.42
CA THR A 217 30.74 14.25 3.95
C THR A 217 30.35 12.99 3.17
N LYS A 218 30.93 12.80 1.98
CA LYS A 218 30.76 11.57 1.20
C LYS A 218 31.69 10.48 1.71
N ILE A 219 31.15 9.28 1.93
CA ILE A 219 31.90 8.12 2.45
C ILE A 219 31.56 6.90 1.59
N ARG A 220 32.59 6.20 1.12
CA ARG A 220 32.46 4.92 0.40
C ARG A 220 32.95 3.78 1.30
N LYS A 221 32.16 2.73 1.44
CA LYS A 221 32.53 1.51 2.19
C LYS A 221 32.01 0.25 1.52
N GLU A 222 32.72 -0.83 1.77
CA GLU A 222 32.34 -2.18 1.34
C GLU A 222 32.25 -3.15 2.52
N SER A 223 31.39 -4.15 2.35
CA SER A 223 31.33 -5.29 3.25
C SER A 223 30.85 -6.54 2.54
N THR A 224 31.11 -7.68 3.17
CA THR A 224 30.46 -8.95 2.85
C THR A 224 29.34 -9.24 3.84
N GLY A 225 28.52 -10.23 3.52
CA GLY A 225 27.45 -10.72 4.38
C GLY A 225 27.10 -12.17 4.09
N VAL A 226 26.11 -12.70 4.80
CA VAL A 226 25.51 -14.01 4.51
C VAL A 226 24.55 -13.93 3.31
N GLY A 227 23.87 -12.79 3.16
CA GLY A 227 22.98 -12.48 2.05
C GLY A 227 23.21 -11.06 1.50
N PRO A 228 22.65 -10.71 0.33
CA PRO A 228 22.87 -9.41 -0.30
C PRO A 228 22.41 -8.24 0.59
N VAL A 229 21.24 -8.38 1.24
CA VAL A 229 20.75 -7.37 2.20
C VAL A 229 21.68 -7.24 3.41
N ASP A 230 22.14 -8.36 3.97
CA ASP A 230 23.09 -8.35 5.09
C ASP A 230 24.42 -7.67 4.72
N ALA A 231 24.95 -7.96 3.51
CA ALA A 231 26.17 -7.32 3.02
C ALA A 231 26.03 -5.79 2.94
N VAL A 232 24.90 -5.30 2.43
CA VAL A 232 24.59 -3.87 2.35
C VAL A 232 24.47 -3.25 3.76
N ILE A 233 23.69 -3.86 4.65
CA ILE A 233 23.53 -3.36 6.02
C ILE A 233 24.88 -3.31 6.75
N ASN A 234 25.74 -4.31 6.56
CA ASN A 234 27.08 -4.33 7.12
C ASN A 234 27.98 -3.24 6.53
N ALA A 235 27.86 -2.94 5.23
CA ALA A 235 28.56 -1.83 4.59
C ALA A 235 28.08 -0.47 5.14
N LEU A 236 26.77 -0.28 5.33
CA LEU A 236 26.19 0.93 5.94
C LEU A 236 26.65 1.11 7.39
N LYS A 237 26.66 0.04 8.20
CA LYS A 237 27.23 0.04 9.57
C LYS A 237 28.67 0.56 9.57
N LYS A 238 29.52 0.02 8.68
CA LYS A 238 30.91 0.46 8.54
C LYS A 238 31.01 1.92 8.07
N ALA A 239 30.14 2.36 7.18
CA ALA A 239 30.12 3.73 6.65
C ALA A 239 29.76 4.77 7.71
N THR A 240 28.92 4.40 8.69
CA THR A 240 28.63 5.22 9.88
C THR A 240 29.78 5.24 10.91
N GLY A 241 30.90 4.56 10.63
CA GLY A 241 32.13 4.62 11.41
C GLY A 241 32.03 3.95 12.79
N GLY A 242 31.06 3.07 13.00
CA GLY A 242 30.79 2.45 14.31
C GLY A 242 30.31 3.44 15.38
N LYS A 243 30.16 4.73 15.05
CA LYS A 243 29.68 5.78 15.96
C LYS A 243 28.22 5.56 16.38
N ILE A 244 27.51 4.73 15.63
CA ILE A 244 26.12 4.38 15.89
C ILE A 244 26.07 2.87 16.02
N LYS A 245 26.11 2.43 17.28
CA LYS A 245 25.77 1.06 17.65
C LYS A 245 24.25 0.97 17.66
N PHE A 246 23.67 0.71 16.49
CA PHE A 246 22.27 0.30 16.43
C PHE A 246 22.19 -1.22 16.42
N VAL A 247 21.20 -1.75 17.12
CA VAL A 247 20.77 -3.14 16.98
C VAL A 247 19.56 -3.14 16.05
N LEU A 248 19.65 -3.90 14.96
CA LEU A 248 18.48 -4.24 14.14
C LEU A 248 17.69 -5.27 14.94
N THR A 249 16.60 -4.84 15.58
CA THR A 249 15.80 -5.73 16.44
C THR A 249 14.67 -6.42 15.69
N ASP A 250 14.13 -5.75 14.66
CA ASP A 250 13.08 -6.28 13.81
C ASP A 250 13.38 -5.93 12.35
N TYR A 251 13.13 -6.90 11.46
CA TYR A 251 13.18 -6.73 10.02
C TYR A 251 12.06 -7.56 9.41
N ARG A 252 11.08 -6.90 8.81
CA ARG A 252 9.93 -7.54 8.18
C ARG A 252 9.86 -7.14 6.72
N VAL A 253 9.67 -8.14 5.88
CA VAL A 253 9.43 -7.97 4.45
C VAL A 253 8.01 -8.41 4.16
N GLU A 254 7.25 -7.55 3.53
CA GLU A 254 5.90 -7.84 3.05
C GLU A 254 5.83 -7.66 1.54
N ILE A 255 5.19 -8.61 0.86
CA ILE A 255 4.82 -8.49 -0.54
C ILE A 255 3.31 -8.31 -0.55
N ARG A 256 2.84 -7.14 -1.00
CA ARG A 256 1.43 -6.73 -0.91
C ARG A 256 0.66 -6.94 -2.22
N SER A 257 1.38 -7.13 -3.33
CA SER A 257 0.85 -7.38 -4.68
C SER A 257 1.36 -8.71 -5.25
N GLY A 258 0.68 -9.24 -6.26
CA GLY A 258 1.09 -10.47 -6.94
C GLY A 258 2.09 -10.22 -8.06
N GLY A 259 2.70 -11.29 -8.58
CA GLY A 259 3.57 -11.26 -9.76
C GLY A 259 5.06 -11.11 -9.45
N THR A 260 5.90 -11.39 -10.44
CA THR A 260 7.38 -11.38 -10.30
C THR A 260 7.97 -9.98 -10.15
N GLY A 261 7.21 -8.94 -10.52
CA GLY A 261 7.56 -7.54 -10.33
C GLY A 261 6.88 -6.90 -9.12
N ALA A 262 6.37 -7.69 -8.16
CA ALA A 262 5.65 -7.17 -7.01
C ALA A 262 6.49 -6.16 -6.21
N VAL A 263 5.81 -5.20 -5.58
CA VAL A 263 6.47 -4.22 -4.72
C VAL A 263 6.79 -4.87 -3.39
N VAL A 264 8.00 -4.60 -2.92
CA VAL A 264 8.48 -5.05 -1.63
C VAL A 264 8.34 -3.90 -0.64
N PHE A 265 7.68 -4.18 0.48
CA PHE A 265 7.59 -3.29 1.62
C PHE A 265 8.52 -3.82 2.71
N VAL A 266 9.42 -2.96 3.19
CA VAL A 266 10.35 -3.30 4.26
C VAL A 266 10.09 -2.41 5.45
N ASP A 267 9.74 -3.03 6.58
CA ASP A 267 9.72 -2.40 7.89
C ASP A 267 10.96 -2.87 8.67
N LEU A 268 11.68 -1.94 9.26
CA LEU A 268 12.78 -2.28 10.15
C LEU A 268 12.80 -1.42 11.41
N ARG A 269 13.37 -1.99 12.47
CA ARG A 269 13.51 -1.33 13.76
C ARG A 269 14.97 -1.26 14.17
N LEU A 270 15.45 -0.04 14.40
CA LEU A 270 16.77 0.24 14.93
C LEU A 270 16.65 0.66 16.39
N THR A 271 17.50 0.11 17.25
CA THR A 271 17.59 0.52 18.65
C THR A 271 18.99 1.05 18.97
N GLN A 272 19.08 2.26 19.53
CA GLN A 272 20.32 2.93 19.92
C GLN A 272 20.15 3.54 21.32
N ASN A 273 21.02 3.19 22.28
CA ASN A 273 21.02 3.72 23.65
C ASN A 273 19.63 3.66 24.34
N GLY A 274 18.86 2.59 24.10
CA GLY A 274 17.51 2.41 24.64
C GLY A 274 16.40 3.14 23.86
N ASN A 275 16.75 4.00 22.90
CA ASN A 275 15.78 4.63 22.01
C ASN A 275 15.56 3.76 20.77
N THR A 276 14.31 3.69 20.31
CA THR A 276 13.92 2.93 19.14
C THR A 276 13.46 3.85 18.02
N SER A 277 13.90 3.56 16.80
CA SER A 277 13.47 4.21 15.58
C SER A 277 13.00 3.17 14.57
N ILE A 278 11.92 3.45 13.86
CA ILE A 278 11.28 2.58 12.87
C ILE A 278 11.46 3.20 11.49
N GLY A 279 11.91 2.41 10.54
CA GLY A 279 12.09 2.83 9.17
C GLY A 279 11.31 1.96 8.23
N GLN A 280 10.84 2.59 7.17
CA GLN A 280 10.00 2.00 6.15
C GLN A 280 10.55 2.35 4.78
N GLY A 281 10.48 1.40 3.86
CA GLY A 281 10.94 1.55 2.49
C GLY A 281 10.12 0.71 1.54
N THR A 282 9.88 1.26 0.36
CA THR A 282 9.01 0.66 -0.67
C THR A 282 9.69 0.75 -2.02
N SER A 283 10.00 -0.41 -2.61
CA SER A 283 10.65 -0.49 -3.92
C SER A 283 10.35 -1.83 -4.60
N PRO A 284 10.44 -1.94 -5.94
CA PRO A 284 10.40 -3.23 -6.65
C PRO A 284 11.66 -4.08 -6.41
N ASP A 285 12.69 -3.50 -5.78
CA ASP A 285 13.93 -4.17 -5.40
C ASP A 285 14.03 -4.23 -3.87
N ILE A 286 14.10 -5.45 -3.34
CA ILE A 286 14.23 -5.71 -1.90
C ILE A 286 15.48 -5.07 -1.27
N ILE A 287 16.59 -4.98 -2.01
CA ILE A 287 17.82 -4.38 -1.52
C ILE A 287 17.61 -2.88 -1.36
N GLN A 288 17.08 -2.21 -2.39
CA GLN A 288 16.77 -0.79 -2.32
C GLN A 288 15.73 -0.47 -1.24
N ALA A 289 14.63 -1.23 -1.17
CA ALA A 289 13.62 -1.04 -0.12
C ALA A 289 14.24 -1.15 1.29
N SER A 290 15.19 -2.08 1.47
CA SER A 290 15.92 -2.24 2.74
C SER A 290 16.83 -1.05 3.06
N ILE A 291 17.49 -0.49 2.04
CA ILE A 291 18.35 0.69 2.19
C ILE A 291 17.52 1.92 2.57
N GLU A 292 16.38 2.12 1.92
CA GLU A 292 15.48 3.24 2.19
C GLU A 292 14.87 3.15 3.58
N ALA A 293 14.42 1.95 3.97
CA ALA A 293 13.96 1.69 5.33
C ALA A 293 15.08 1.99 6.35
N PHE A 294 16.32 1.65 6.02
CA PHE A 294 17.46 1.94 6.89
C PHE A 294 17.73 3.44 7.01
N GLU A 295 17.75 4.17 5.90
CA GLU A 295 17.89 5.63 5.88
C GLU A 295 16.78 6.32 6.68
N HIS A 296 15.52 5.88 6.50
CA HIS A 296 14.37 6.40 7.23
C HIS A 296 14.52 6.17 8.74
N ALA A 297 14.82 4.94 9.17
CA ALA A 297 15.02 4.65 10.59
C ALA A 297 16.17 5.45 11.18
N TYR A 298 17.28 5.57 10.46
CA TYR A 298 18.46 6.26 10.96
C TYR A 298 18.20 7.75 11.17
N ASN A 299 17.53 8.41 10.22
CA ASN A 299 17.16 9.82 10.32
C ASN A 299 16.03 10.08 11.35
N GLY A 300 15.32 9.03 11.77
CA GLY A 300 14.34 9.07 12.85
C GLY A 300 14.94 9.23 14.25
N PHE A 301 16.22 8.90 14.45
CA PHE A 301 16.90 9.18 15.71
C PHE A 301 17.07 10.69 15.93
N ARG A 302 16.91 11.13 17.18
CA ARG A 302 17.26 12.48 17.62
C ARG A 302 18.79 12.56 17.75
N HIS A 303 19.44 13.22 16.80
CA HIS A 303 20.89 13.52 16.82
C HIS A 303 21.15 14.91 17.37
#